data_AF-A0A140IPB2-F1
#
_entry.id   AF-A0A140IPB2-F1
#
_cell.length_a   1.000
_cell.length_b   1.000
_cell.length_c   1.000
_cell.angle_alpha   90.00
_cell.angle_beta   90.00
_cell.angle_gamma   90.00
#
_symmetry.space_group_name_H-M   'P 1'
#
loop_
_entity.id
_entity.type
_entity.pdbx_description
1 polymer ?
#
loop_
_entity_poly.entity_id
_entity_poly.type
_entity_poly.pdbx_seq_one_letter_code
_entity_poly.pdbx_strand_id
1 'polypeptide(L)'
;YGKERVHELIDMLDAKFISQNIVGNDPFADEYEELIFEPYTIEEKGGAKIGIIGQSFPFTSTANPIEFTEGWSFGLRVETLQEYVNELRNEKKVDCVVLLSHDGFSVDQEVARSVNGIDFILSGHTHDPSPTPVVINDTVVVIAGSHGKYIGRLDIDAKDGKVNGYEYKLIPIASNIIPADPDGIKLVNELYAPYDKEFNEVLGKTKGM
;
A
#
# COMPACT_ATOMS: atom_id res chain seq x y z
N TYR A 1 -2.73 -11.26 13.83
CA TYR A 1 -1.87 -10.52 14.77
C TYR A 1 -2.69 -9.72 15.78
N GLY A 2 -3.86 -9.20 15.41
CA GLY A 2 -4.72 -8.43 16.32
C GLY A 2 -4.29 -6.97 16.42
N LYS A 3 -5.20 -6.12 16.88
CA LYS A 3 -5.02 -4.65 16.91
C LYS A 3 -3.81 -4.22 17.75
N GLU A 4 -3.63 -4.79 18.93
CA GLU A 4 -2.50 -4.49 19.83
C GLU A 4 -1.16 -4.69 19.13
N ARG A 5 -0.99 -5.86 18.49
CA ARG A 5 0.25 -6.16 17.76
C ARG A 5 0.45 -5.26 16.54
N VAL A 6 -0.63 -4.83 15.88
CA VAL A 6 -0.53 -3.87 14.78
C VAL A 6 0.01 -2.54 15.28
N HIS A 7 -0.50 -2.02 16.40
CA HIS A 7 0.02 -0.79 17.00
C HIS A 7 1.48 -0.93 17.42
N GLU A 8 1.86 -2.02 18.09
CA GLU A 8 3.27 -2.28 18.45
C GLU A 8 4.20 -2.26 17.22
N LEU A 9 3.76 -2.86 16.11
CA LEU A 9 4.55 -2.89 14.87
C LEU A 9 4.62 -1.52 14.20
N ILE A 10 3.56 -0.72 14.28
CA ILE A 10 3.55 0.66 13.79
C ILE A 10 4.49 1.53 14.64
N ASP A 11 4.54 1.34 15.97
CA ASP A 11 5.46 2.07 16.86
C ASP A 11 6.94 1.74 16.56
N MET A 12 7.22 0.55 16.03
CA MET A 12 8.55 0.12 15.60
C MET A 12 8.90 0.57 14.17
N LEU A 13 7.92 1.06 13.40
CA LEU A 13 8.08 1.38 11.99
C LEU A 13 8.75 2.75 11.82
N ASP A 14 9.89 2.80 11.11
CA ASP A 14 10.54 4.05 10.71
C ASP A 14 9.90 4.65 9.43
N ALA A 15 8.57 4.72 9.42
CA ALA A 15 7.75 5.27 8.36
C ALA A 15 6.34 5.59 8.89
N LYS A 16 5.57 6.40 8.15
CA LYS A 16 4.18 6.67 8.50
C LYS A 16 3.27 5.55 8.02
N PHE A 17 2.45 5.02 8.91
CA PHE A 17 1.31 4.19 8.55
C PHE A 17 0.11 5.09 8.21
N ILE A 18 -0.48 4.91 7.03
CA ILE A 18 -1.61 5.71 6.55
C ILE A 18 -2.75 4.81 6.08
N SER A 19 -3.99 5.16 6.42
CA SER A 19 -5.18 4.48 5.92
C SER A 19 -6.43 5.33 6.13
N GLN A 20 -7.06 5.76 5.03
CA GLN A 20 -8.25 6.61 5.08
C GLN A 20 -9.52 5.86 5.48
N ASN A 21 -9.54 4.54 5.30
CA ASN A 21 -10.75 3.74 5.44
C ASN A 21 -10.89 2.93 6.73
N ILE A 22 -9.93 3.03 7.65
CA ILE A 22 -10.02 2.34 8.94
C ILE A 22 -10.60 3.32 9.97
N VAL A 23 -11.82 3.05 10.40
CA VAL A 23 -12.53 3.88 11.39
C VAL A 23 -13.07 3.06 12.55
N GLY A 24 -13.34 3.71 13.68
CA GLY A 24 -14.07 3.09 14.77
C GLY A 24 -15.52 2.75 14.38
N ASN A 25 -15.99 1.60 14.83
CA ASN A 25 -17.30 1.03 14.50
C ASN A 25 -18.05 0.53 15.75
N ASP A 26 -17.58 0.90 16.94
CA ASP A 26 -18.30 0.66 18.20
C ASP A 26 -19.13 1.90 18.56
N PRO A 27 -20.48 1.85 18.49
CA PRO A 27 -21.34 3.01 18.76
C PRO A 27 -21.31 3.47 20.22
N PHE A 28 -20.65 2.73 21.11
CA PHE A 28 -20.48 3.09 22.51
C PHE A 28 -19.07 3.63 22.83
N ALA A 29 -18.18 3.70 21.84
CA ALA A 29 -16.83 4.22 21.99
C ALA A 29 -16.74 5.69 21.54
N ASP A 30 -15.79 6.43 22.10
CA ASP A 30 -15.53 7.84 21.74
C ASP A 30 -15.02 7.95 20.29
N GLU A 31 -14.41 6.88 19.77
CA GLU A 31 -13.84 6.80 18.43
C GLU A 31 -14.84 6.34 17.35
N TYR A 32 -16.15 6.28 17.65
CA TYR A 32 -17.15 5.88 16.67
C TYR A 32 -17.14 6.82 15.45
N GLU A 33 -17.00 6.25 14.25
CA GLU A 33 -16.85 6.97 12.97
C GLU A 33 -15.59 7.85 12.84
N GLU A 34 -14.71 7.86 13.86
CA GLU A 34 -13.42 8.54 13.82
C GLU A 34 -12.35 7.68 13.14
N LEU A 35 -11.39 8.35 12.51
CA LEU A 35 -10.22 7.69 11.91
C LEU A 35 -9.36 7.04 12.98
N ILE A 36 -8.96 5.79 12.74
CA ILE A 36 -7.98 5.10 13.58
C ILE A 36 -6.54 5.50 13.22
N PHE A 37 -6.31 5.82 11.94
CA PHE A 37 -5.00 6.18 11.41
C PHE A 37 -5.09 7.43 10.54
N GLU A 38 -3.97 8.13 10.38
CA GLU A 38 -3.87 9.26 9.46
C GLU A 38 -4.27 8.82 8.04
N PRO A 39 -5.13 9.58 7.33
CA PRO A 39 -5.68 9.13 6.05
C PRO A 39 -4.68 9.27 4.90
N TYR A 40 -3.77 10.24 5.01
CA TYR A 40 -2.80 10.58 3.99
C TYR A 40 -1.53 11.18 4.59
N THR A 41 -0.50 11.30 3.76
CA THR A 41 0.66 12.13 4.06
C THR A 41 1.07 12.97 2.86
N ILE A 42 1.90 13.98 3.08
CA ILE A 42 2.43 14.83 2.02
C ILE A 42 3.95 14.82 2.10
N GLU A 43 4.58 14.51 0.97
CA GLU A 43 6.03 14.45 0.84
C GLU A 43 6.49 15.43 -0.24
N GLU A 44 7.56 16.16 0.03
CA GLU A 44 8.23 17.02 -0.96
C GLU A 44 9.48 16.32 -1.47
N LYS A 45 9.53 16.01 -2.76
CA LYS A 45 10.66 15.32 -3.40
C LYS A 45 10.94 15.96 -4.76
N GLY A 46 12.20 16.29 -5.02
CA GLY A 46 12.61 16.89 -6.30
C GLY A 46 11.93 18.23 -6.63
N GLY A 47 11.41 18.93 -5.62
CA GLY A 47 10.66 20.19 -5.80
C GLY A 47 9.17 20.01 -6.10
N ALA A 48 8.66 18.79 -6.17
CA ALA A 48 7.24 18.48 -6.28
C ALA A 48 6.65 18.11 -4.92
N LYS A 49 5.41 18.55 -4.66
CA LYS A 49 4.62 18.22 -3.48
C LYS A 49 3.65 17.08 -3.82
N ILE A 50 3.81 15.93 -3.18
CA ILE A 50 3.07 14.69 -3.48
C ILE A 50 2.17 14.36 -2.30
N GLY A 51 0.86 14.33 -2.52
CA GLY A 51 -0.12 13.81 -1.56
C GLY A 51 -0.30 12.30 -1.76
N ILE A 52 -0.14 11.52 -0.70
CA ILE A 52 -0.23 10.06 -0.72
C ILE A 52 -1.35 9.64 0.24
N ILE A 53 -2.45 9.13 -0.30
CA ILE A 53 -3.59 8.61 0.46
C ILE A 53 -3.40 7.11 0.68
N GLY A 54 -3.60 6.63 1.90
CA GLY A 54 -3.55 5.21 2.22
C GLY A 54 -4.92 4.55 2.11
N GLN A 55 -4.98 3.33 1.57
CA GLN A 55 -6.22 2.57 1.46
C GLN A 55 -5.97 1.10 1.81
N SER A 56 -6.58 0.62 2.89
CA SER A 56 -6.48 -0.76 3.35
C SER A 56 -7.56 -1.65 2.72
N PHE A 57 -7.34 -2.96 2.72
CA PHE A 57 -8.27 -3.90 2.09
C PHE A 57 -9.68 -3.84 2.72
N PRO A 58 -10.75 -3.57 1.94
CA PRO A 58 -12.06 -3.29 2.52
C PRO A 58 -12.75 -4.48 3.19
N PHE A 59 -12.35 -5.69 2.84
CA PHE A 59 -12.92 -6.93 3.37
C PHE A 59 -12.05 -7.54 4.46
N THR A 60 -11.17 -6.77 5.11
CA THR A 60 -10.24 -7.28 6.14
C THR A 60 -10.98 -7.99 7.28
N SER A 61 -12.08 -7.41 7.80
CA SER A 61 -12.84 -8.00 8.92
C SER A 61 -13.60 -9.27 8.55
N THR A 62 -13.89 -9.51 7.26
CA THR A 62 -14.58 -10.73 6.81
C THR A 62 -13.63 -11.81 6.30
N ALA A 63 -12.43 -11.42 5.87
CA ALA A 63 -11.38 -12.33 5.43
C ALA A 63 -10.59 -12.97 6.58
N ASN A 64 -10.77 -12.51 7.82
CA ASN A 64 -10.00 -12.92 9.00
C ASN A 64 -10.91 -13.15 10.22
N PRO A 65 -10.42 -13.81 11.29
CA PRO A 65 -11.13 -13.86 12.57
C PRO A 65 -11.51 -12.47 13.08
N ILE A 66 -12.78 -12.30 13.43
CA ILE A 66 -13.36 -10.99 13.74
C ILE A 66 -12.69 -10.31 14.95
N GLU A 67 -12.22 -11.11 15.91
CA GLU A 67 -11.50 -10.65 17.11
C GLU A 67 -10.25 -9.81 16.79
N PHE A 68 -9.66 -9.96 15.60
CA PHE A 68 -8.50 -9.16 15.20
C PHE A 68 -8.85 -7.73 14.79
N THR A 69 -10.11 -7.46 14.49
CA THR A 69 -10.60 -6.18 13.94
C THR A 69 -11.85 -5.68 14.65
N GLU A 70 -12.21 -6.25 15.80
CA GLU A 70 -13.41 -5.89 16.53
C GLU A 70 -13.43 -4.37 16.82
N GLY A 71 -14.57 -3.73 16.59
CA GLY A 71 -14.71 -2.28 16.72
C GLY A 71 -14.06 -1.45 15.61
N TRP A 72 -13.48 -2.05 14.56
CA TRP A 72 -12.97 -1.35 13.37
C TRP A 72 -13.79 -1.68 12.12
N SER A 73 -13.99 -0.69 11.26
CA SER A 73 -14.60 -0.82 9.93
C SER A 73 -13.59 -0.43 8.86
N PHE A 74 -13.60 -1.16 7.74
CA PHE A 74 -12.63 -1.03 6.64
C PHE A 74 -13.30 -0.64 5.31
N GLY A 75 -14.60 -0.29 5.31
CA GLY A 75 -15.36 -0.10 4.06
C GLY A 75 -14.69 0.85 3.05
N LEU A 76 -14.94 0.64 1.75
CA LEU A 76 -14.22 1.31 0.66
C LEU A 76 -14.21 2.86 0.73
N ARG A 77 -15.28 3.47 1.27
CA ARG A 77 -15.39 4.92 1.57
C ARG A 77 -14.98 5.82 0.39
N VAL A 78 -15.56 5.57 -0.78
CA VAL A 78 -15.26 6.31 -2.03
C VAL A 78 -15.55 7.80 -1.90
N GLU A 79 -16.61 8.17 -1.19
CA GLU A 79 -16.98 9.58 -0.95
C GLU A 79 -15.92 10.30 -0.10
N THR A 80 -15.52 9.70 1.03
CA THR A 80 -14.43 10.21 1.88
C THR A 80 -13.09 10.27 1.13
N LEU A 81 -12.80 9.27 0.30
CA LEU A 81 -11.62 9.29 -0.56
C LEU A 81 -11.65 10.50 -1.53
N GLN A 82 -12.80 10.80 -2.15
CA GLN A 82 -12.96 11.98 -3.00
C GLN A 82 -12.77 13.29 -2.23
N GLU A 83 -13.21 13.37 -0.97
CA GLU A 83 -12.98 14.52 -0.09
C GLU A 83 -11.49 14.74 0.17
N TYR A 84 -10.72 13.70 0.49
CA TYR A 84 -9.26 13.83 0.67
C TYR A 84 -8.54 14.22 -0.61
N VAL A 85 -8.95 13.70 -1.77
CA VAL A 85 -8.41 14.15 -3.06
C VAL A 85 -8.68 15.64 -3.26
N ASN A 86 -9.90 16.10 -2.96
CA ASN A 86 -10.27 17.51 -3.05
C ASN A 86 -9.46 18.38 -2.08
N GLU A 87 -9.28 17.95 -0.82
CA GLU A 87 -8.48 18.66 0.18
C GLU A 87 -7.02 18.81 -0.30
N LEU A 88 -6.40 17.70 -0.75
CA LEU A 88 -5.03 17.70 -1.24
C LEU A 88 -4.83 18.65 -2.42
N ARG A 89 -5.75 18.65 -3.38
CA ARG A 89 -5.69 19.53 -4.57
C ARG A 89 -6.00 20.98 -4.24
N ASN A 90 -7.09 21.23 -3.53
CA ASN A 90 -7.65 22.57 -3.39
C ASN A 90 -7.08 23.34 -2.21
N GLU A 91 -6.75 22.67 -1.12
CA GLU A 91 -6.27 23.31 0.10
C GLU A 91 -4.77 23.14 0.26
N LYS A 92 -4.28 21.89 0.14
CA LYS A 92 -2.85 21.61 0.32
C LYS A 92 -2.01 21.94 -0.92
N LYS A 93 -2.65 22.13 -2.07
CA LYS A 93 -2.03 22.50 -3.36
C LYS A 93 -0.91 21.52 -3.75
N VAL A 94 -1.17 20.22 -3.66
CA VAL A 94 -0.21 19.20 -4.11
C VAL A 94 -0.13 19.18 -5.65
N ASP A 95 1.07 18.89 -6.17
CA ASP A 95 1.31 18.73 -7.60
C ASP A 95 0.82 17.37 -8.11
N CYS A 96 0.88 16.36 -7.24
CA CYS A 96 0.49 14.99 -7.55
C CYS A 96 -0.32 14.36 -6.40
N VAL A 97 -1.36 13.60 -6.74
CA VAL A 97 -2.13 12.75 -5.81
C VAL A 97 -1.92 11.28 -6.16
N VAL A 98 -1.45 10.52 -5.18
CA VAL A 98 -1.20 9.07 -5.27
C VAL A 98 -2.09 8.35 -4.28
N LEU A 99 -2.77 7.29 -4.72
CA LEU A 99 -3.43 6.32 -3.84
C LEU A 99 -2.52 5.11 -3.66
N LEU A 100 -2.06 4.87 -2.43
CA LEU A 100 -1.36 3.64 -2.03
C LEU A 100 -2.41 2.64 -1.54
N SER A 101 -2.77 1.70 -2.43
CA SER A 101 -3.97 0.88 -2.26
C SER A 101 -3.68 -0.59 -2.00
N HIS A 102 -4.53 -1.19 -1.16
CA HIS A 102 -4.65 -2.62 -0.98
C HIS A 102 -6.07 -3.12 -1.29
N ASP A 103 -6.85 -2.40 -2.11
CA ASP A 103 -8.21 -2.81 -2.51
C ASP A 103 -8.20 -4.03 -3.44
N GLY A 104 -7.18 -4.12 -4.30
CA GLY A 104 -7.05 -5.14 -5.34
C GLY A 104 -7.24 -4.56 -6.73
N PHE A 105 -6.52 -5.12 -7.71
CA PHE A 105 -6.35 -4.49 -9.01
C PHE A 105 -7.65 -4.18 -9.76
N SER A 106 -8.67 -5.03 -9.65
CA SER A 106 -9.98 -4.78 -10.27
C SER A 106 -10.80 -3.72 -9.54
N VAL A 107 -10.71 -3.65 -8.21
CA VAL A 107 -11.40 -2.65 -7.39
C VAL A 107 -10.74 -1.29 -7.58
N ASP A 108 -9.42 -1.23 -7.62
CA ASP A 108 -8.65 -0.01 -7.92
C ASP A 108 -8.99 0.60 -9.27
N GLN A 109 -9.26 -0.24 -10.29
CA GLN A 109 -9.76 0.25 -11.57
C GLN A 109 -11.15 0.88 -11.46
N GLU A 110 -12.01 0.40 -10.56
CA GLU A 110 -13.33 1.00 -10.32
C GLU A 110 -13.23 2.29 -9.50
N VAL A 111 -12.30 2.34 -8.55
CA VAL A 111 -11.95 3.57 -7.83
C VAL A 111 -11.48 4.63 -8.83
N ALA A 112 -10.61 4.28 -9.79
CA ALA A 112 -10.17 5.19 -10.85
C ALA A 112 -11.32 5.67 -11.76
N ARG A 113 -12.40 4.90 -11.92
CA ARG A 113 -13.60 5.35 -12.63
C ARG A 113 -14.44 6.33 -11.82
N SER A 114 -14.44 6.17 -10.50
CA SER A 114 -15.39 6.84 -9.59
C SER A 114 -14.82 8.08 -8.91
N VAL A 115 -13.50 8.12 -8.67
CA VAL A 115 -12.82 9.20 -7.95
C VAL A 115 -11.99 10.02 -8.92
N ASN A 116 -12.26 11.31 -8.97
CA ASN A 116 -11.59 12.25 -9.87
C ASN A 116 -10.42 12.93 -9.16
N GLY A 117 -9.32 13.14 -9.88
CA GLY A 117 -8.17 13.93 -9.42
C GLY A 117 -7.03 13.10 -8.80
N ILE A 118 -7.15 11.78 -8.75
CA ILE A 118 -6.03 10.87 -8.48
C ILE A 118 -5.18 10.78 -9.76
N ASP A 119 -3.86 10.95 -9.66
CA ASP A 119 -2.98 10.75 -10.81
C ASP A 119 -2.52 9.30 -10.92
N PHE A 120 -2.18 8.69 -9.77
CA PHE A 120 -1.62 7.33 -9.72
C PHE A 120 -2.28 6.48 -8.64
N ILE A 121 -2.57 5.22 -8.96
CA ILE A 121 -2.93 4.19 -7.99
C ILE A 121 -1.82 3.13 -7.99
N LEU A 122 -1.17 2.97 -6.84
CA LEU A 122 -0.21 1.89 -6.58
C LEU A 122 -1.00 0.74 -5.95
N SER A 123 -1.43 -0.19 -6.79
CA SER A 123 -2.33 -1.28 -6.42
C SER A 123 -1.59 -2.45 -5.76
N GLY A 124 -2.29 -3.12 -4.84
CA GLY A 124 -1.83 -4.31 -4.11
C GLY A 124 -2.83 -5.47 -4.15
N HIS A 125 -2.80 -6.32 -3.13
CA HIS A 125 -3.74 -7.43 -2.85
C HIS A 125 -3.79 -8.60 -3.84
N THR A 126 -4.07 -8.38 -5.14
CA THR A 126 -4.34 -9.47 -6.09
C THR A 126 -3.07 -10.14 -6.64
N HIS A 127 -1.89 -9.58 -6.33
CA HIS A 127 -0.57 -10.13 -6.66
C HIS A 127 -0.25 -10.24 -8.17
N ASP A 128 -1.02 -9.57 -9.03
CA ASP A 128 -0.77 -9.54 -10.47
C ASP A 128 0.47 -8.67 -10.77
N PRO A 129 1.45 -9.14 -11.56
CA PRO A 129 2.47 -8.27 -12.11
C PRO A 129 1.99 -7.69 -13.44
N SER A 130 1.98 -6.36 -13.59
CA SER A 130 1.72 -5.73 -14.89
C SER A 130 2.90 -4.84 -15.31
N PRO A 131 3.60 -5.15 -16.41
CA PRO A 131 4.65 -4.27 -16.94
C PRO A 131 4.09 -3.01 -17.61
N THR A 132 2.79 -3.01 -17.93
CA THR A 132 2.11 -1.90 -18.61
C THR A 132 1.06 -1.30 -17.67
N PRO A 133 1.10 0.01 -17.40
CA PRO A 133 0.07 0.69 -16.62
C PRO A 133 -1.30 0.63 -17.31
N VAL A 134 -2.37 0.57 -16.52
CA VAL A 134 -3.74 0.73 -16.99
C VAL A 134 -4.16 2.17 -16.74
N VAL A 135 -4.65 2.86 -17.78
CA VAL A 135 -5.08 4.27 -17.66
C VAL A 135 -6.60 4.36 -17.75
N ILE A 136 -7.22 4.99 -16.75
CA ILE A 136 -8.67 5.17 -16.63
C ILE A 136 -8.93 6.61 -16.16
N ASN A 137 -9.69 7.40 -16.92
CA ASN A 137 -10.01 8.79 -16.59
C ASN A 137 -8.78 9.61 -16.13
N ASP A 138 -7.69 9.52 -16.91
CA ASP A 138 -6.39 10.14 -16.62
C ASP A 138 -5.65 9.63 -15.36
N THR A 139 -6.24 8.70 -14.61
CA THR A 139 -5.59 7.98 -13.51
C THR A 139 -4.80 6.80 -14.04
N VAL A 140 -3.56 6.66 -13.60
CA VAL A 140 -2.64 5.58 -13.97
C VAL A 140 -2.57 4.55 -12.86
N VAL A 141 -3.02 3.32 -13.13
CA VAL A 141 -3.03 2.20 -12.18
C VAL A 141 -1.89 1.25 -12.50
N VAL A 142 -1.05 0.95 -11.50
CA VAL A 142 0.09 0.04 -11.61
C VAL A 142 0.09 -1.00 -10.49
N ILE A 143 0.65 -2.18 -10.76
CA ILE A 143 0.75 -3.27 -9.78
C ILE A 143 2.05 -4.07 -10.00
N ALA A 144 2.79 -4.31 -8.91
CA ALA A 144 4.15 -4.86 -8.95
C ALA A 144 4.25 -6.35 -8.58
N GLY A 145 3.15 -7.10 -8.61
CA GLY A 145 3.14 -8.51 -8.24
C GLY A 145 3.27 -8.74 -6.74
N SER A 146 4.10 -9.71 -6.34
CA SER A 146 4.21 -10.17 -4.94
C SER A 146 5.58 -10.78 -4.62
N HIS A 147 5.83 -11.02 -3.32
CA HIS A 147 7.00 -11.73 -2.79
C HIS A 147 8.35 -11.11 -3.15
N GLY A 148 8.39 -9.79 -3.40
CA GLY A 148 9.61 -9.10 -3.83
C GLY A 148 10.13 -9.60 -5.18
N LYS A 149 9.30 -10.22 -6.03
CA LYS A 149 9.74 -10.68 -7.36
C LYS A 149 10.02 -9.53 -8.33
N TYR A 150 9.38 -8.38 -8.10
CA TYR A 150 9.56 -7.18 -8.91
C TYR A 150 9.59 -5.92 -8.05
N ILE A 151 10.22 -4.87 -8.59
CA ILE A 151 10.13 -3.49 -8.11
C ILE A 151 9.45 -2.67 -9.21
N GLY A 152 8.32 -2.05 -8.88
CA GLY A 152 7.71 -1.03 -9.73
C GLY A 152 8.46 0.28 -9.56
N ARG A 153 9.05 0.80 -10.64
CA ARG A 153 9.65 2.13 -10.69
C ARG A 153 8.75 3.04 -11.49
N LEU A 154 8.21 4.06 -10.83
CA LEU A 154 7.41 5.12 -11.44
C LEU A 154 8.18 6.44 -11.29
N ASP A 155 8.70 6.95 -12.39
CA ASP A 155 9.34 8.26 -12.46
C ASP A 155 8.26 9.29 -12.86
N ILE A 156 8.09 10.36 -12.09
CA ILE A 156 7.00 11.35 -12.26
C ILE A 156 7.61 12.74 -12.48
N ASP A 157 7.13 13.45 -13.50
CA ASP A 157 7.34 14.89 -13.67
C ASP A 157 6.05 15.61 -13.24
N ALA A 158 6.11 16.28 -12.08
CA ALA A 158 4.98 17.03 -11.52
C ALA A 158 5.43 18.42 -11.07
N LYS A 159 4.65 19.44 -11.43
CA LYS A 159 4.90 20.83 -11.07
C LYS A 159 3.65 21.69 -11.27
N ASP A 160 3.52 22.74 -10.47
CA ASP A 160 2.50 23.78 -10.60
C ASP A 160 1.07 23.20 -10.54
N GLY A 161 0.86 22.23 -9.65
CA GLY A 161 -0.44 21.60 -9.40
C GLY A 161 -0.83 20.49 -10.38
N LYS A 162 0.08 20.02 -11.24
CA LYS A 162 -0.21 18.99 -12.25
C LYS A 162 0.96 18.04 -12.53
N VAL A 163 0.62 16.87 -13.04
CA VAL A 163 1.57 15.90 -13.62
C VAL A 163 1.76 16.22 -15.11
N ASN A 164 3.00 16.43 -15.55
CA ASN A 164 3.35 16.71 -16.95
C ASN A 164 3.70 15.43 -17.73
N GLY A 165 4.13 14.37 -17.03
CA GLY A 165 4.46 13.08 -17.63
C GLY A 165 4.95 12.07 -16.61
N TYR A 166 5.05 10.81 -17.03
CA TYR A 166 5.61 9.74 -16.23
C TYR A 166 6.30 8.66 -17.09
N GLU A 167 7.21 7.91 -16.48
CA GLU A 167 7.75 6.66 -17.02
C GLU A 167 7.55 5.55 -16.01
N TYR A 168 7.13 4.37 -16.46
CA TYR A 168 6.97 3.20 -15.61
C TYR A 168 7.80 2.02 -16.10
N LYS A 169 8.47 1.35 -15.15
CA LYS A 169 9.19 0.09 -15.38
C LYS A 169 8.87 -0.90 -14.27
N LEU A 170 8.58 -2.14 -14.66
CA LEU A 170 8.53 -3.27 -13.75
C LEU A 170 9.86 -4.03 -13.81
N ILE A 171 10.65 -3.95 -12.74
CA ILE A 171 12.02 -4.46 -12.71
C ILE A 171 12.05 -5.79 -11.96
N PRO A 172 12.40 -6.93 -12.59
CA PRO A 172 12.48 -8.21 -11.90
C PRO A 172 13.67 -8.26 -10.91
N ILE A 173 13.44 -8.80 -9.71
CA ILE A 173 14.50 -9.09 -8.75
C ILE A 173 15.06 -10.49 -9.04
N ALA A 174 16.11 -10.55 -9.85
CA ALA A 174 16.81 -11.77 -10.21
C ALA A 174 18.01 -12.00 -9.28
N SER A 175 17.81 -12.75 -8.19
CA SER A 175 18.82 -12.99 -7.14
C SER A 175 20.08 -13.73 -7.64
N ASN A 176 20.00 -14.39 -8.79
CA ASN A 176 21.15 -15.01 -9.46
C ASN A 176 22.05 -14.00 -10.20
N ILE A 177 21.61 -12.75 -10.36
CA ILE A 177 22.33 -11.70 -11.11
C ILE A 177 22.59 -10.49 -10.22
N ILE A 178 21.66 -10.15 -9.33
CA ILE A 178 21.79 -9.02 -8.41
C ILE A 178 22.44 -9.52 -7.12
N PRO A 179 23.63 -9.00 -6.74
CA PRO A 179 24.26 -9.39 -5.48
C PRO A 179 23.40 -8.98 -4.30
N ALA A 180 23.29 -9.87 -3.31
CA ALA A 180 22.58 -9.56 -2.08
C ALA A 180 23.33 -8.49 -1.28
N ASP A 181 22.57 -7.63 -0.61
CA ASP A 181 23.12 -6.64 0.32
C ASP A 181 23.72 -7.34 1.56
N PRO A 182 25.00 -7.10 1.91
CA PRO A 182 25.64 -7.78 3.03
C PRO A 182 24.94 -7.55 4.37
N ASP A 183 24.44 -6.34 4.61
CA ASP A 183 23.74 -6.01 5.86
C ASP A 183 22.38 -6.71 5.92
N GLY A 184 21.65 -6.76 4.81
CA GLY A 184 20.43 -7.56 4.68
C GLY A 184 20.65 -9.06 4.95
N ILE A 185 21.72 -9.66 4.39
CA ILE A 185 22.07 -11.06 4.65
C ILE A 185 22.38 -11.27 6.13
N LYS A 186 23.16 -10.37 6.73
CA LYS A 186 23.48 -10.45 8.16
C LYS A 186 22.21 -10.40 9.01
N LEU A 187 21.31 -9.46 8.75
CA LEU A 187 20.05 -9.31 9.47
C LEU A 187 19.20 -10.58 9.38
N VAL A 188 19.01 -11.14 8.18
CA VAL A 188 18.21 -12.35 7.99
C VAL A 188 18.82 -13.53 8.74
N ASN A 189 20.14 -13.72 8.64
CA ASN A 189 20.84 -14.79 9.35
C ASN A 189 20.69 -14.67 10.87
N GLU A 190 20.81 -13.46 11.42
CA GLU A 190 20.64 -13.21 12.86
C GLU A 190 19.22 -13.52 13.32
N LEU A 191 18.20 -13.12 12.54
CA LEU A 191 16.79 -13.38 12.86
C LEU A 191 16.42 -14.87 12.75
N TYR A 192 17.04 -15.60 11.81
CA TYR A 192 16.70 -17.00 11.53
C TYR A 192 17.51 -17.97 12.39
N ALA A 193 18.70 -17.58 12.89
CA ALA A 193 19.60 -18.44 13.66
C ALA A 193 18.92 -19.19 14.82
N PRO A 194 18.01 -18.60 15.62
CA PRO A 194 17.32 -19.33 16.69
C PRO A 194 16.42 -20.47 16.19
N TYR A 195 15.98 -20.41 14.94
CA TYR A 195 15.01 -21.32 14.32
C TYR A 195 15.63 -22.24 13.26
N ASP A 196 16.95 -22.17 13.06
CA ASP A 196 17.65 -22.83 11.95
C ASP A 196 17.37 -24.34 11.87
N LYS A 197 17.31 -25.01 13.03
CA LYS A 197 16.99 -26.44 13.09
C LYS A 197 15.56 -26.74 12.62
N GLU A 198 14.59 -25.92 13.02
CA GLU A 198 13.18 -26.11 12.69
C GLU A 198 12.92 -25.79 11.22
N PHE A 199 13.44 -24.65 10.73
CA PHE A 199 13.23 -24.21 9.36
C PHE A 199 13.91 -25.10 8.32
N ASN A 200 14.99 -25.81 8.69
CA ASN A 200 15.70 -26.73 7.80
C ASN A 200 15.35 -28.20 8.02
N GLU A 201 14.36 -28.52 8.87
CA GLU A 201 13.90 -29.89 9.03
C GLU A 201 13.22 -30.39 7.74
N VAL A 202 13.78 -31.43 7.13
CA VAL A 202 13.19 -32.04 5.93
C VAL A 202 12.02 -32.94 6.34
N LEU A 203 10.80 -32.39 6.28
CA LEU A 203 9.56 -33.12 6.58
C LEU A 203 9.11 -34.06 5.46
N GLY A 204 9.56 -33.83 4.23
CA GLY A 204 9.19 -34.63 3.07
C GLY A 204 9.96 -34.24 1.81
N LYS A 205 9.88 -35.07 0.77
CA LYS A 205 10.47 -34.81 -0.54
C LYS A 205 9.42 -34.95 -1.63
N THR A 206 9.33 -33.97 -2.51
CA THR A 206 8.58 -34.09 -3.77
C THR A 206 9.52 -34.60 -4.86
N LYS A 207 9.02 -35.37 -5.83
CA LYS A 207 9.83 -35.87 -6.95
C LYS A 207 10.22 -34.78 -7.97
N GLY A 208 9.73 -33.54 -7.77
CA GLY A 208 9.87 -32.46 -8.73
C GLY A 208 9.04 -32.70 -9.99
N MET A 209 8.65 -31.62 -10.68
CA MET A 209 8.31 -31.68 -12.11
C MET A 209 9.60 -31.68 -12.93
#